data_AF-A0A954VH51-F1
#
_entry.id   AF-A0A954VH51-F1
#
_cell.length_a   1.000
_cell.length_b   1.000
_cell.length_c   1.000
_cell.angle_alpha   90.00
_cell.angle_beta   90.00
_cell.angle_gamma   90.00
#
_symmetry.space_group_name_H-M   'P 1'
#
loop_
_entity.id
_entity.type
_entity.pdbx_description
1 polymer ?
#
loop_
_entity_poly.entity_id
_entity_poly.type
_entity_poly.pdbx_seq_one_letter_code
_entity_poly.pdbx_strand_id
1 'polypeptide(L)'
;MNTFKFKYHVKLARIVRADDGTCTFGGDSTHAGAHPKGWKQSLHLIATLAASDAAFPLEDYPFTVLPLYYPFASDFPLLQYRVKSNDSIEIVHVSDYQSADSPMIETTYLPFFRGNLVPFGYEEVRAIALSEYFPTWALDHSDQKLIDSSLAFSSVMIGNNLRTFQGDLDHDCRNADCKAHGKQSRLNVFCIVPCSRDLAPDDHWGAYTDDVDLVFGTCRFCDTIVATNVCT
;
A
#
# COMPACT_ATOMS: atom_id res chain seq x y z
N MET A 1 -23.00 -10.38 5.57
CA MET A 1 -21.62 -10.35 5.03
C MET A 1 -20.70 -10.12 6.22
N ASN A 2 -19.72 -10.98 6.44
CA ASN A 2 -18.69 -10.74 7.45
C ASN A 2 -17.83 -9.59 6.95
N THR A 3 -17.79 -8.50 7.71
CA THR A 3 -16.87 -7.40 7.47
C THR A 3 -15.52 -7.73 8.10
N PHE A 4 -14.47 -7.55 7.31
CA PHE A 4 -13.07 -7.62 7.68
C PHE A 4 -12.77 -6.58 8.75
N LYS A 5 -12.50 -7.03 9.97
CA LYS A 5 -12.06 -6.14 11.03
C LYS A 5 -10.55 -6.30 11.16
N PHE A 6 -9.81 -5.26 10.75
CA PHE A 6 -8.49 -5.07 11.34
C PHE A 6 -8.70 -4.96 12.84
N LYS A 7 -8.00 -5.78 13.62
CA LYS A 7 -7.85 -5.45 15.05
C LYS A 7 -7.25 -4.05 15.09
N TYR A 8 -7.90 -3.12 15.77
CA TYR A 8 -7.50 -1.69 15.91
C TYR A 8 -6.15 -1.49 16.63
N HIS A 9 -5.28 -2.48 16.62
CA HIS A 9 -3.95 -2.52 17.21
C HIS A 9 -2.93 -3.02 16.17
N VAL A 10 -3.07 -2.63 14.90
CA VAL A 10 -1.99 -2.84 13.96
C VAL A 10 -0.81 -2.01 14.44
N LYS A 11 0.24 -2.71 14.88
CA LYS A 11 1.51 -2.06 15.20
C LYS A 11 2.09 -1.57 13.89
N LEU A 12 2.63 -0.35 13.90
CA LEU A 12 3.42 0.09 12.76
C LEU A 12 4.51 -0.94 12.53
N ALA A 13 4.59 -1.48 11.31
CA ALA A 13 5.57 -2.49 10.92
C ALA A 13 6.13 -2.19 9.54
N ARG A 14 7.26 -2.81 9.23
CA ARG A 14 7.91 -2.76 7.91
C ARG A 14 8.21 -4.16 7.40
N ILE A 15 8.22 -4.34 6.09
CA ILE A 15 8.74 -5.57 5.48
C ILE A 15 10.28 -5.49 5.47
N VAL A 16 10.93 -6.44 6.14
CA VAL A 16 12.40 -6.56 6.15
C VAL A 16 12.79 -7.82 5.39
N ARG A 17 13.77 -7.72 4.48
CA ARG A 17 14.27 -8.84 3.68
C ARG A 17 14.65 -10.04 4.55
N ALA A 18 14.13 -11.21 4.18
CA ALA A 18 14.41 -12.49 4.82
C ALA A 18 14.15 -13.63 3.81
N ASP A 19 15.09 -14.55 3.67
CA ASP A 19 15.01 -15.63 2.67
C ASP A 19 13.80 -16.55 2.88
N ASP A 20 13.42 -16.76 4.14
CA ASP A 20 12.28 -17.57 4.58
C ASP A 20 11.03 -16.73 4.89
N GLY A 21 11.03 -15.45 4.51
CA GLY A 21 9.96 -14.51 4.79
C GLY A 21 8.59 -14.96 4.27
N THR A 22 7.56 -14.70 5.06
CA THR A 22 6.15 -15.05 4.75
C THR A 22 5.44 -13.98 3.92
N CYS A 23 6.01 -12.78 3.86
CA CYS A 23 5.52 -11.66 3.04
C CYS A 23 6.43 -11.46 1.83
N THR A 24 5.94 -10.76 0.82
CA THR A 24 6.74 -10.36 -0.33
C THR A 24 6.56 -8.88 -0.64
N PHE A 25 7.60 -8.29 -1.24
CA PHE A 25 7.49 -7.09 -2.06
C PHE A 25 7.69 -7.50 -3.52
N GLY A 26 6.89 -6.95 -4.42
CA GLY A 26 6.87 -7.33 -5.82
C GLY A 26 6.35 -8.76 -6.04
N GLY A 27 6.60 -9.26 -7.26
CA GLY A 27 6.25 -10.61 -7.71
C GLY A 27 5.22 -10.61 -8.85
N ASP A 28 4.92 -11.81 -9.34
CA ASP A 28 3.98 -12.00 -10.45
C ASP A 28 2.52 -11.78 -10.00
N SER A 29 1.74 -11.18 -10.88
CA SER A 29 0.30 -10.99 -10.67
C SER A 29 -0.47 -12.27 -11.00
N THR A 30 -0.51 -13.19 -10.04
CA THR A 30 -1.10 -14.54 -10.22
C THR A 30 -2.60 -14.64 -9.92
N HIS A 31 -3.21 -13.63 -9.28
CA HIS A 31 -4.62 -13.71 -8.89
C HIS A 31 -5.55 -13.53 -10.09
N ALA A 32 -6.58 -14.38 -10.19
CA ALA A 32 -7.68 -14.18 -11.13
C ALA A 32 -8.34 -12.82 -10.85
N GLY A 33 -8.56 -12.02 -11.90
CA GLY A 33 -9.05 -10.65 -11.78
C GLY A 33 -7.96 -9.57 -11.73
N ALA A 34 -6.69 -9.92 -11.53
CA ALA A 34 -5.57 -8.97 -11.63
C ALA A 34 -5.27 -8.50 -13.06
N HIS A 35 -5.91 -9.10 -14.07
CA HIS A 35 -5.95 -8.59 -15.44
C HIS A 35 -7.34 -8.02 -15.75
N PRO A 36 -7.54 -6.70 -15.63
CA PRO A 36 -8.82 -6.08 -15.94
C PRO A 36 -9.17 -6.30 -17.41
N LYS A 37 -10.47 -6.47 -17.71
CA LYS A 37 -10.92 -6.71 -19.09
C LYS A 37 -10.59 -5.49 -19.97
N GLY A 38 -9.93 -5.75 -21.11
CA GLY A 38 -9.57 -4.72 -22.08
C GLY A 38 -8.24 -4.01 -21.79
N TRP A 39 -7.59 -4.32 -20.67
CA TRP A 39 -6.25 -3.81 -20.37
C TRP A 39 -5.21 -4.68 -21.05
N LYS A 40 -4.12 -4.06 -21.53
CA LYS A 40 -2.99 -4.76 -22.14
C LYS A 40 -2.05 -5.38 -21.09
N GLN A 41 -2.05 -4.82 -19.88
CA GLN A 41 -1.17 -5.19 -18.78
C GLN A 41 -2.00 -5.56 -17.55
N SER A 42 -1.42 -6.40 -16.69
CA SER A 42 -1.97 -6.71 -15.37
C SER A 42 -1.79 -5.54 -14.42
N LEU A 43 -2.57 -5.54 -13.33
CA LEU A 43 -2.21 -4.79 -12.13
C LEU A 43 -0.88 -5.32 -11.59
N HIS A 44 -0.05 -4.46 -11.01
CA HIS A 44 1.21 -4.85 -10.38
C HIS A 44 0.98 -5.30 -8.94
N LEU A 45 1.58 -6.44 -8.58
CA LEU A 45 1.59 -6.91 -7.21
C LEU A 45 2.68 -6.16 -6.44
N ILE A 46 2.28 -5.17 -5.63
CA ILE A 46 3.21 -4.37 -4.82
C ILE A 46 3.76 -5.18 -3.67
N ALA A 47 2.88 -5.90 -2.96
CA ALA A 47 3.27 -6.72 -1.84
C ALA A 47 2.24 -7.83 -1.58
N THR A 48 2.67 -8.89 -0.91
CA THR A 48 1.77 -9.86 -0.27
C THR A 48 2.03 -9.86 1.23
N LEU A 49 0.97 -9.74 2.02
CA LEU A 49 1.04 -9.79 3.48
C LEU A 49 0.42 -11.08 3.97
N ALA A 50 1.11 -11.82 4.84
CA ALA A 50 0.55 -13.02 5.45
C ALA A 50 -0.55 -12.62 6.46
N ALA A 51 -1.76 -13.17 6.29
CA ALA A 51 -2.89 -12.88 7.17
C ALA A 51 -2.67 -13.37 8.62
N SER A 52 -1.82 -14.39 8.77
CA SER A 52 -1.41 -14.96 10.07
C SER A 52 -0.28 -14.21 10.75
N ASP A 53 0.27 -13.16 10.13
CA ASP A 53 1.37 -12.40 10.72
C ASP A 53 0.90 -11.67 11.99
N ALA A 54 1.64 -11.84 13.10
CA ALA A 54 1.27 -11.25 14.37
C ALA A 54 1.43 -9.72 14.41
N ALA A 55 2.25 -9.14 13.53
CA ALA A 55 2.36 -7.69 13.34
C ALA A 55 1.15 -7.12 12.60
N PHE A 56 0.47 -7.95 11.79
CA PHE A 56 -0.68 -7.58 10.98
C PHE A 56 -1.80 -8.64 11.04
N PRO A 57 -2.41 -8.85 12.22
CA PRO A 57 -3.35 -9.94 12.40
C PRO A 57 -4.67 -9.64 11.67
N LEU A 58 -4.99 -10.47 10.68
CA LEU A 58 -6.28 -10.48 9.98
C LEU A 58 -7.14 -11.63 10.53
N GLU A 59 -8.38 -11.35 10.94
CA GLU A 59 -9.35 -12.33 11.44
C GLU A 59 -10.59 -12.48 10.55
N ASP A 60 -11.07 -13.71 10.38
CA ASP A 60 -12.32 -14.04 9.66
C ASP A 60 -12.30 -13.77 8.14
N TYR A 61 -11.18 -14.06 7.47
CA TYR A 61 -11.00 -13.88 6.02
C TYR A 61 -11.01 -15.21 5.25
N PRO A 62 -11.48 -15.23 3.98
CA PRO A 62 -11.43 -16.42 3.12
C PRO A 62 -10.06 -16.64 2.46
N PHE A 63 -9.02 -15.96 2.93
CA PHE A 63 -7.67 -15.98 2.37
C PHE A 63 -6.61 -15.97 3.47
N THR A 64 -5.44 -16.52 3.15
CA THR A 64 -4.25 -16.58 4.00
C THR A 64 -3.23 -15.50 3.65
N VAL A 65 -3.38 -14.86 2.49
CA VAL A 65 -2.53 -13.75 2.04
C VAL A 65 -3.38 -12.56 1.57
N LEU A 66 -2.95 -11.35 1.91
CA LEU A 66 -3.52 -10.10 1.45
C LEU A 66 -2.63 -9.54 0.31
N PRO A 67 -3.06 -9.64 -0.96
CA PRO A 67 -2.35 -9.02 -2.07
C PRO A 67 -2.64 -7.52 -2.17
N LEU A 68 -1.58 -6.74 -2.35
CA LEU A 68 -1.64 -5.29 -2.58
C LEU A 68 -1.39 -5.00 -4.07
N TYR A 69 -2.44 -4.66 -4.80
CA TYR A 69 -2.40 -4.44 -6.24
C TYR A 69 -2.49 -2.96 -6.60
N TYR A 70 -1.73 -2.53 -7.62
CA TYR A 70 -1.81 -1.17 -8.15
C TYR A 70 -1.52 -1.10 -9.66
N PRO A 71 -2.19 -0.24 -10.44
CA PRO A 71 -2.09 -0.24 -11.91
C PRO A 71 -0.94 0.59 -12.51
N PHE A 72 -0.06 1.24 -11.73
CA PHE A 72 1.07 2.10 -12.19
C PHE A 72 0.81 2.84 -13.52
N ALA A 73 -0.17 3.73 -13.54
CA ALA A 73 -0.39 4.63 -14.67
C ALA A 73 0.06 6.06 -14.34
N SER A 74 0.51 6.81 -15.35
CA SER A 74 0.99 8.20 -15.25
C SER A 74 0.06 9.16 -14.51
N ASP A 75 -1.23 8.84 -14.46
CA ASP A 75 -2.28 9.73 -13.97
C ASP A 75 -2.89 9.22 -12.65
N PHE A 76 -2.13 8.41 -11.91
CA PHE A 76 -2.43 8.09 -10.50
C PHE A 76 -3.83 7.50 -10.29
N PRO A 77 -4.18 6.34 -10.90
CA PRO A 77 -5.55 5.85 -10.86
C PRO A 77 -5.93 5.43 -9.44
N LEU A 78 -7.13 5.83 -9.03
CA LEU A 78 -7.77 5.22 -7.88
C LEU A 78 -8.27 3.83 -8.29
N LEU A 79 -7.78 2.79 -7.61
CA LEU A 79 -8.22 1.42 -7.77
C LEU A 79 -9.02 0.98 -6.54
N GLN A 80 -10.20 0.41 -6.75
CA GLN A 80 -10.97 -0.28 -5.71
C GLN A 80 -11.13 -1.75 -6.06
N TYR A 81 -10.82 -2.63 -5.12
CA TYR A 81 -10.96 -4.07 -5.31
C TYR A 81 -11.26 -4.82 -4.02
N ARG A 82 -11.66 -6.08 -4.15
CA ARG A 82 -11.90 -6.99 -3.02
C ARG A 82 -11.09 -8.26 -3.22
N VAL A 83 -10.53 -8.78 -2.15
CA VAL A 83 -9.91 -10.11 -2.16
C VAL A 83 -10.98 -11.15 -1.86
N LYS A 84 -11.14 -12.12 -2.77
CA LYS A 84 -12.22 -13.12 -2.70
C LYS A 84 -11.71 -14.45 -2.16
N SER A 85 -10.48 -14.82 -2.54
CA SER A 85 -9.76 -16.00 -2.08
C SER A 85 -8.25 -15.77 -2.23
N ASN A 86 -7.44 -16.77 -1.89
CA ASN A 86 -6.00 -16.78 -2.16
C ASN A 86 -5.64 -16.65 -3.65
N ASP A 87 -6.58 -16.96 -4.54
CA ASP A 87 -6.31 -17.06 -5.97
C ASP A 87 -7.12 -16.07 -6.79
N SER A 88 -7.95 -15.22 -6.15
CA SER A 88 -8.83 -14.32 -6.88
C SER A 88 -9.13 -13.00 -6.16
N ILE A 89 -9.17 -11.94 -6.96
CA ILE A 89 -9.65 -10.61 -6.60
C ILE A 89 -10.82 -10.22 -7.50
N GLU A 90 -11.61 -9.28 -7.02
CA GLU A 90 -12.70 -8.64 -7.76
C GLU A 90 -12.40 -7.15 -7.87
N ILE A 91 -12.19 -6.66 -9.10
CA ILE A 91 -12.07 -5.22 -9.34
C ILE A 91 -13.46 -4.61 -9.23
N VAL A 92 -13.60 -3.69 -8.28
CA VAL A 92 -14.84 -2.95 -8.03
C VAL A 92 -14.90 -1.71 -8.90
N HIS A 93 -13.78 -0.97 -8.98
CA HIS A 93 -13.70 0.26 -9.75
C HIS A 93 -12.25 0.59 -10.08
N VAL A 94 -12.04 1.22 -11.23
CA VAL A 94 -10.83 1.95 -11.55
C VAL A 94 -11.27 3.33 -12.02
N SER A 95 -10.67 4.39 -11.49
CA SER A 95 -10.99 5.75 -11.93
C SER A 95 -10.68 5.93 -13.42
N ASP A 96 -11.46 6.78 -14.08
CA ASP A 96 -11.28 7.07 -15.50
C ASP A 96 -9.88 7.65 -15.75
N TYR A 97 -9.20 7.09 -16.76
CA TYR A 97 -7.91 7.59 -17.24
C TYR A 97 -8.17 8.88 -18.05
N GLN A 98 -7.52 9.99 -17.70
CA GLN A 98 -7.82 11.28 -18.32
C GLN A 98 -7.00 11.59 -19.58
N SER A 99 -5.92 10.85 -19.87
CA SER A 99 -5.11 11.10 -21.06
C SER A 99 -5.40 10.10 -22.20
N ALA A 100 -5.39 10.57 -23.45
CA ALA A 100 -5.44 9.71 -24.64
C ALA A 100 -4.04 9.17 -25.00
N ASP A 101 -3.00 9.79 -24.44
CA ASP A 101 -1.59 9.52 -24.72
C ASP A 101 -1.02 8.76 -23.53
N SER A 102 -1.04 7.43 -23.64
CA SER A 102 -0.58 6.55 -22.56
C SER A 102 0.91 6.76 -22.29
N PRO A 103 1.27 7.01 -21.03
CA PRO A 103 2.25 6.14 -20.43
C PRO A 103 1.59 5.49 -19.22
N MET A 104 1.00 4.30 -19.41
CA MET A 104 1.24 3.30 -18.37
C MET A 104 2.75 3.31 -18.16
N ILE A 105 3.21 3.50 -16.92
CA ILE A 105 4.62 3.29 -16.67
C ILE A 105 4.83 1.84 -17.07
N GLU A 106 5.57 1.61 -18.17
CA GLU A 106 5.85 0.28 -18.69
C GLU A 106 6.83 -0.46 -17.79
N THR A 107 6.76 -0.22 -16.48
CA THR A 107 7.49 -1.04 -15.53
C THR A 107 6.87 -2.42 -15.58
N THR A 108 7.51 -3.34 -16.28
CA THR A 108 7.03 -4.71 -16.38
C THR A 108 7.44 -5.53 -15.15
N TYR A 109 8.26 -4.95 -14.26
CA TYR A 109 8.82 -5.64 -13.10
C TYR A 109 9.02 -4.69 -11.92
N LEU A 110 8.49 -5.07 -10.76
CA LEU A 110 8.95 -4.54 -9.47
C LEU A 110 10.08 -5.44 -8.97
N PRO A 111 11.07 -4.92 -8.22
CA PRO A 111 12.04 -5.79 -7.59
C PRO A 111 11.30 -6.75 -6.66
N PHE A 112 11.72 -8.01 -6.70
CA PHE A 112 11.14 -9.05 -5.88
C PHE A 112 12.04 -9.34 -4.69
N PHE A 113 11.45 -9.37 -3.50
CA PHE A 113 12.10 -9.99 -2.34
C PHE A 113 11.07 -10.56 -1.38
N ARG A 114 11.50 -11.58 -0.65
CA ARG A 114 10.77 -12.13 0.50
C ARG A 114 11.19 -11.40 1.77
N GLY A 115 10.26 -11.27 2.70
CA GLY A 115 10.52 -10.61 3.96
C GLY A 115 9.55 -10.98 5.07
N ASN A 116 9.87 -10.52 6.27
CA ASN A 116 9.03 -10.64 7.46
C ASN A 116 8.51 -9.25 7.84
N LEU A 117 7.30 -9.19 8.41
CA LEU A 117 6.84 -7.97 9.05
C LEU A 117 7.54 -7.82 10.40
N VAL A 118 8.32 -6.75 10.51
CA VAL A 118 9.01 -6.38 11.75
C VAL A 118 8.33 -5.14 12.31
N PRO A 119 7.70 -5.22 13.50
CA PRO A 119 7.15 -4.06 14.17
C PRO A 119 8.25 -3.02 14.44
N PHE A 120 7.92 -1.75 14.25
CA PHE A 120 8.80 -0.67 14.68
C PHE A 120 8.88 -0.60 16.20
N GLY A 121 10.09 -0.33 16.70
CA GLY A 121 10.32 0.05 18.09
C GLY A 121 9.78 1.45 18.38
N TYR A 122 9.58 1.74 19.67
CA TYR A 122 9.12 3.07 20.11
C TYR A 122 10.04 4.20 19.60
N GLU A 123 11.35 4.04 19.71
CA GLU A 123 12.32 5.06 19.27
C GLU A 123 12.30 5.28 17.76
N GLU A 124 12.10 4.22 16.97
CA GLU A 124 11.97 4.34 15.51
C GLU A 124 10.69 5.11 15.16
N VAL A 125 9.55 4.76 15.78
CA VAL A 125 8.27 5.48 15.62
C VAL A 125 8.42 6.95 16.00
N ARG A 126 9.09 7.24 17.12
CA ARG A 126 9.35 8.60 17.60
C ARG A 126 10.18 9.39 16.60
N ALA A 127 11.29 8.83 16.13
CA ALA A 127 12.19 9.49 15.18
C ALA A 127 11.49 9.77 13.85
N ILE A 128 10.74 8.80 13.31
CA ILE A 128 9.93 8.98 12.09
C ILE A 128 8.92 10.10 12.29
N ALA A 129 8.13 10.07 13.38
CA ALA A 129 7.15 11.12 13.66
C ALA A 129 7.79 12.51 13.80
N LEU A 130 8.98 12.62 14.40
CA LEU A 130 9.70 13.90 14.51
C LEU A 130 10.17 14.42 13.14
N SER A 131 10.56 13.53 12.22
CA SER A 131 11.01 13.92 10.87
C SER A 131 9.92 14.54 10.00
N GLU A 132 8.64 14.31 10.32
CA GLU A 132 7.50 14.97 9.66
C GLU A 132 7.37 16.45 10.06
N TYR A 133 7.84 16.83 11.26
CA TYR A 133 7.72 18.18 11.79
C TYR A 133 9.02 18.98 11.72
N PHE A 134 10.15 18.30 11.74
CA PHE A 134 11.47 18.91 11.74
C PHE A 134 12.32 18.33 10.62
N PRO A 135 13.10 19.17 9.91
CA PRO A 135 14.03 18.65 8.93
C PRO A 135 15.05 17.73 9.61
N THR A 136 15.47 16.66 8.93
CA THR A 136 16.33 15.61 9.50
C THR A 136 17.61 16.15 10.14
N TRP A 137 18.22 17.19 9.56
CA TRP A 137 19.43 17.84 10.09
C TRP A 137 19.22 18.55 11.44
N ALA A 138 17.97 18.86 11.81
CA ALA A 138 17.63 19.48 13.09
C ALA A 138 17.37 18.45 14.20
N LEU A 139 17.27 17.16 13.85
CA LEU A 139 17.13 16.07 14.81
C LEU A 139 18.48 15.71 15.42
N ASP A 140 18.48 15.03 16.56
CA ASP A 140 19.73 14.52 17.12
C ASP A 140 20.32 13.40 16.26
N HIS A 141 21.62 13.14 16.43
CA HIS A 141 22.33 12.17 15.59
C HIS A 141 21.84 10.71 15.79
N SER A 142 21.24 10.38 16.94
CA SER A 142 20.61 9.08 17.15
C SER A 142 19.35 8.93 16.31
N ASP A 143 18.49 9.95 16.30
CA ASP A 143 17.25 9.95 15.53
C ASP A 143 17.54 9.99 14.03
N GLN A 144 18.53 10.78 13.59
CA GLN A 144 19.00 10.75 12.20
C GLN A 144 19.40 9.33 11.76
N LYS A 145 20.20 8.62 12.57
CA LYS A 145 20.58 7.23 12.28
C LYS A 145 19.41 6.28 12.28
N LEU A 146 18.44 6.45 13.19
CA LEU A 146 17.23 5.64 13.23
C LEU A 146 16.40 5.87 11.97
N ILE A 147 16.24 7.11 11.53
CA ILE A 147 15.54 7.47 10.30
C ILE A 147 16.26 6.87 9.09
N ASP A 148 17.56 7.10 8.95
CA ASP A 148 18.34 6.58 7.83
C ASP A 148 18.24 5.05 7.79
N SER A 149 18.40 4.36 8.92
CA SER A 149 18.28 2.89 8.96
C SER A 149 16.86 2.36 8.88
N SER A 150 15.84 3.16 9.16
CA SER A 150 14.42 2.76 9.06
C SER A 150 13.83 3.03 7.68
N LEU A 151 14.25 4.13 7.04
CA LEU A 151 13.81 4.57 5.73
C LEU A 151 14.66 4.01 4.59
N ALA A 152 15.97 3.76 4.80
CA ALA A 152 16.83 3.14 3.78
C ALA A 152 16.45 1.68 3.47
N PHE A 153 15.55 1.09 4.25
CA PHE A 153 14.91 -0.17 3.88
C PHE A 153 13.47 0.12 3.49
N SER A 154 13.21 0.26 2.20
CA SER A 154 12.11 -0.40 1.46
C SER A 154 10.85 -0.72 2.29
N SER A 155 10.36 0.24 3.06
CA SER A 155 9.39 -0.04 4.11
C SER A 155 8.02 0.25 3.55
N VAL A 156 7.43 -0.80 2.99
CA VAL A 156 5.98 -0.94 3.03
C VAL A 156 5.59 -0.80 4.50
N MET A 157 5.10 0.38 4.89
CA MET A 157 4.67 0.69 6.24
C MET A 157 3.28 0.12 6.43
N ILE A 158 3.13 -0.80 7.37
CA ILE A 158 1.87 -1.46 7.68
C ILE A 158 1.34 -0.94 9.01
N GLY A 159 0.11 -0.44 9.05
CA GLY A 159 -0.57 0.02 10.26
C GLY A 159 -1.07 1.46 10.21
N ASN A 160 -1.27 2.04 11.40
CA ASN A 160 -1.71 3.43 11.54
C ASN A 160 -0.73 4.36 10.84
N ASN A 161 -1.29 5.33 10.12
CA ASN A 161 -0.51 6.32 9.40
C ASN A 161 0.22 7.28 10.35
N LEU A 162 1.55 7.38 10.22
CA LEU A 162 2.37 8.41 10.88
C LEU A 162 2.57 9.67 10.02
N ARG A 163 2.38 9.55 8.70
CA ARG A 163 2.66 10.63 7.75
C ARG A 163 1.51 11.60 7.65
N THR A 164 1.84 12.87 7.47
CA THR A 164 0.83 13.84 7.00
C THR A 164 0.66 13.68 5.50
N PHE A 165 -0.60 13.70 5.04
CA PHE A 165 -0.91 13.71 3.62
C PHE A 165 -1.44 15.08 3.24
N GLN A 166 -1.13 15.52 2.02
CA GLN A 166 -1.76 16.68 1.44
C GLN A 166 -3.15 16.30 0.92
N GLY A 167 -4.18 17.02 1.37
CA GLY A 167 -5.57 16.78 0.98
C GLY A 167 -6.31 15.79 1.87
N ASP A 168 -7.49 15.37 1.41
CA ASP A 168 -8.33 14.42 2.13
C ASP A 168 -8.15 13.00 1.57
N LEU A 169 -8.17 12.02 2.46
CA LEU A 169 -8.21 10.59 2.11
C LEU A 169 -9.65 10.07 1.97
N ASP A 170 -10.58 10.99 1.80
CA ASP A 170 -11.98 10.70 1.53
C ASP A 170 -12.14 10.20 0.09
N HIS A 171 -12.85 9.09 -0.06
CA HIS A 171 -13.14 8.47 -1.35
C HIS A 171 -14.60 8.00 -1.38
N ASP A 172 -15.17 7.97 -2.57
CA ASP A 172 -16.47 7.34 -2.79
C ASP A 172 -16.30 5.83 -2.82
N CYS A 173 -17.01 5.09 -1.97
CA CYS A 173 -17.03 3.63 -2.10
C CYS A 173 -17.84 3.25 -3.36
N ARG A 174 -17.22 2.52 -4.29
CA ARG A 174 -17.85 2.09 -5.54
C ARG A 174 -18.41 0.68 -5.50
N ASN A 175 -18.25 -0.03 -4.37
CA ASN A 175 -18.87 -1.32 -4.16
C ASN A 175 -20.40 -1.16 -4.03
N ALA A 176 -21.17 -1.72 -4.97
CA ALA A 176 -22.62 -1.61 -5.01
C ALA A 176 -23.31 -2.23 -3.77
N ASP A 177 -22.69 -3.23 -3.15
CA ASP A 177 -23.20 -3.87 -1.94
C ASP A 177 -22.90 -3.08 -0.65
N CYS A 178 -22.12 -2.00 -0.75
CA CYS A 178 -21.75 -1.18 0.39
C CYS A 178 -22.88 -0.23 0.78
N LYS A 179 -23.20 -0.13 2.08
CA LYS A 179 -24.14 0.89 2.59
C LYS A 179 -23.67 2.35 2.38
N ALA A 180 -22.39 2.54 2.09
CA ALA A 180 -21.79 3.81 1.70
C ALA A 180 -21.50 3.91 0.20
N HIS A 181 -22.14 3.09 -0.63
CA HIS A 181 -22.01 3.17 -2.08
C HIS A 181 -22.32 4.59 -2.58
N GLY A 182 -21.39 5.16 -3.35
CA GLY A 182 -21.48 6.52 -3.88
C GLY A 182 -21.41 7.63 -2.83
N LYS A 183 -20.96 7.34 -1.62
CA LYS A 183 -20.76 8.32 -0.55
C LYS A 183 -19.28 8.41 -0.18
N GLN A 184 -18.83 9.64 0.07
CA GLN A 184 -17.50 9.88 0.62
C GLN A 184 -17.37 9.24 2.00
N SER A 185 -16.27 8.53 2.20
CA SER A 185 -15.86 7.97 3.47
C SER A 185 -14.35 8.07 3.62
N ARG A 186 -13.90 8.43 4.82
CA ARG A 186 -12.49 8.40 5.15
C ARG A 186 -11.93 6.99 5.08
N LEU A 187 -10.80 6.83 4.38
CA LEU A 187 -10.07 5.55 4.35
C LEU A 187 -9.66 5.13 5.75
N ASN A 188 -9.71 3.81 5.99
CA ASN A 188 -8.92 3.19 7.04
C ASN A 188 -7.60 2.73 6.42
N VAL A 189 -6.61 3.64 6.38
CA VAL A 189 -5.29 3.35 5.84
C VAL A 189 -4.62 2.28 6.70
N PHE A 190 -4.09 1.26 6.04
CA PHE A 190 -3.40 0.16 6.70
C PHE A 190 -2.04 -0.14 6.08
N CYS A 191 -1.74 0.40 4.89
CA CYS A 191 -0.46 0.22 4.25
C CYS A 191 -0.07 1.46 3.45
N ILE A 192 1.19 1.86 3.54
CA ILE A 192 1.78 2.97 2.79
C ILE A 192 3.08 2.46 2.17
N VAL A 193 3.24 2.67 0.88
CA VAL A 193 4.43 2.30 0.13
C VAL A 193 5.06 3.59 -0.38
N PRO A 194 6.19 4.02 0.18
CA PRO A 194 6.84 5.24 -0.27
C PRO A 194 7.33 5.07 -1.71
N CYS A 195 7.10 6.06 -2.57
CA CYS A 195 7.62 6.04 -3.94
C CYS A 195 9.11 6.44 -3.91
N SER A 196 9.94 5.58 -3.33
CA SER A 196 11.39 5.80 -3.20
C SER A 196 12.17 5.09 -4.29
N ARG A 197 13.29 5.70 -4.68
CA ARG A 197 14.27 5.11 -5.61
C ARG A 197 14.88 3.81 -5.08
N ASP A 198 14.94 3.63 -3.76
CA ASP A 198 15.48 2.40 -3.16
C ASP A 198 14.58 1.18 -3.39
N LEU A 199 13.27 1.41 -3.55
CA LEU A 199 12.29 0.38 -3.92
C LEU A 199 12.24 0.11 -5.41
N ALA A 200 12.79 1.00 -6.23
CA ALA A 200 12.71 0.94 -7.68
C ALA A 200 13.81 1.87 -8.24
N PRO A 201 15.04 1.37 -8.45
CA PRO A 201 16.20 2.22 -8.78
C PRO A 201 16.16 2.78 -10.20
N ASP A 202 15.39 2.18 -11.09
CA ASP A 202 14.98 2.80 -12.36
C ASP A 202 13.74 3.67 -12.09
N ASP A 203 13.49 4.76 -12.83
CA ASP A 203 12.38 5.74 -12.68
C ASP A 203 10.94 5.14 -12.79
N HIS A 204 10.68 4.00 -12.16
CA HIS A 204 9.41 3.27 -12.12
C HIS A 204 8.30 4.06 -11.42
N TRP A 205 8.66 5.07 -10.63
CA TRP A 205 7.72 6.02 -10.03
C TRP A 205 7.57 7.31 -10.87
N GLY A 206 8.34 7.43 -11.96
CA GLY A 206 8.31 8.55 -12.89
C GLY A 206 8.82 9.87 -12.29
N ALA A 207 8.29 10.98 -12.79
CA ALA A 207 8.69 12.34 -12.37
C ALA A 207 8.28 12.73 -10.94
N TYR A 208 7.56 11.85 -10.23
CA TYR A 208 6.98 12.10 -8.91
C TYR A 208 7.59 11.22 -7.83
N THR A 209 8.73 10.61 -8.14
CA THR A 209 9.57 9.93 -7.15
C THR A 209 9.90 10.94 -6.04
N ASP A 210 9.72 10.55 -4.79
CA ASP A 210 9.98 11.34 -3.57
C ASP A 210 8.86 12.30 -3.06
N ASP A 211 7.83 12.63 -3.85
CA ASP A 211 6.72 13.54 -3.43
C ASP A 211 5.35 12.86 -3.26
N VAL A 212 5.28 11.57 -3.58
CA VAL A 212 4.03 10.80 -3.59
C VAL A 212 4.23 9.49 -2.84
N ASP A 213 3.24 9.11 -2.04
CA ASP A 213 3.15 7.79 -1.44
C ASP A 213 2.00 7.01 -2.06
N LEU A 214 2.19 5.71 -2.28
CA LEU A 214 1.13 4.79 -2.64
C LEU A 214 0.44 4.31 -1.35
N VAL A 215 -0.83 4.65 -1.20
CA VAL A 215 -1.63 4.36 -0.02
C VAL A 215 -2.63 3.25 -0.31
N PHE A 216 -2.70 2.29 0.61
CA PHE A 216 -3.71 1.26 0.67
C PHE A 216 -4.54 1.43 1.94
N GLY A 217 -5.85 1.58 1.76
CA GLY A 217 -6.80 1.61 2.84
C GLY A 217 -8.02 0.76 2.54
N THR A 218 -8.91 0.60 3.52
CA THR A 218 -10.21 -0.02 3.30
C THR A 218 -11.36 0.94 3.50
N CYS A 219 -12.44 0.70 2.77
CA CYS A 219 -13.74 1.24 3.11
C CYS A 219 -14.18 0.69 4.48
N ARG A 220 -14.52 1.58 5.42
CA ARG A 220 -14.93 1.25 6.80
C ARG A 220 -16.21 0.40 6.91
N PHE A 221 -16.90 0.15 5.80
CA PHE A 221 -18.23 -0.45 5.79
C PHE A 221 -18.34 -1.77 5.01
N CYS A 222 -17.43 -2.03 4.06
CA CYS A 222 -17.50 -3.21 3.19
C CYS A 222 -16.13 -3.77 2.80
N ASP A 223 -15.07 -3.20 3.38
CA ASP A 223 -13.69 -3.69 3.29
C ASP A 223 -13.12 -3.79 1.87
N THR A 224 -13.75 -3.07 0.95
CA THR A 224 -13.16 -2.80 -0.35
C THR A 224 -11.85 -2.08 -0.12
N ILE A 225 -10.77 -2.67 -0.63
CA ILE A 225 -9.45 -2.08 -0.62
C ILE A 225 -9.45 -0.97 -1.65
N VAL A 226 -8.91 0.17 -1.25
CA VAL A 226 -8.69 1.33 -2.11
C VAL A 226 -7.20 1.56 -2.14
N ALA A 227 -6.65 1.50 -3.34
CA ALA A 227 -5.28 1.83 -3.63
C ALA A 227 -5.25 3.14 -4.40
N THR A 228 -4.52 4.12 -3.89
CA THR A 228 -4.41 5.45 -4.49
C THR A 228 -3.08 6.04 -4.13
N ASN A 229 -2.55 6.87 -5.01
CA ASN A 229 -1.41 7.68 -4.70
C ASN A 229 -1.85 8.97 -3.99
N VAL A 230 -1.01 9.49 -3.10
CA VAL A 230 -1.28 10.68 -2.29
C VAL A 230 0.00 11.49 -2.17
N CYS A 231 -0.07 12.80 -2.40
CA CYS A 231 1.07 13.68 -2.17
C CYS A 231 1.37 13.78 -0.67
N THR A 232 2.64 13.67 -0.30
CA THR A 232 3.12 13.81 1.08
C THR A 232 3.67 15.21 1.36
#